data_AF-A0A822ZQE0-F1
#
_entry.id   AF-A0A822ZQE0-F1
#
_cell.length_a   1.000
_cell.length_b   1.000
_cell.length_c   1.000
_cell.angle_alpha   90.00
_cell.angle_beta   90.00
_cell.angle_gamma   90.00
#
_symmetry.space_group_name_H-M   'P 1'
#
loop_
_entity.id
_entity.type
_entity.pdbx_description
1 polymer ?
#
loop_
_entity_poly.entity_id
_entity_poly.type
_entity_poly.pdbx_seq_one_letter_code
_entity_poly.pdbx_strand_id
1 'polypeptide(L)'
;MTEVIKKPIVMKKTQDELRSLVGNKGHVDEDDLNQLHYLKCVVKETLRLHLPGPLLVSRETINHCKIDGYDIYPKTQVIVMLGL
;
A
#
# COMPACT_ATOMS: atom_id res chain seq x y z
N MET A 1 -6.11 -11.78 0.58
CA MET A 1 -6.17 -13.18 0.07
C MET A 1 -7.03 -13.34 -1.17
N THR A 2 -8.23 -12.75 -1.24
CA THR A 2 -9.16 -12.89 -2.39
C THR A 2 -8.52 -12.68 -3.76
N GLU A 3 -7.79 -11.57 -3.97
CA GLU A 3 -7.18 -11.25 -5.28
C GLU A 3 -6.14 -12.27 -5.74
N VAL A 4 -5.33 -12.77 -4.81
CA VAL A 4 -4.26 -13.73 -5.12
C VAL A 4 -4.85 -15.12 -5.39
N ILE A 5 -5.87 -15.53 -4.63
CA ILE A 5 -6.57 -16.81 -4.83
C ILE A 5 -7.29 -16.84 -6.18
N LYS A 6 -7.94 -15.73 -6.57
CA LYS A 6 -8.62 -15.61 -7.87
C LYS A 6 -7.66 -15.62 -9.07
N LYS A 7 -6.36 -15.36 -8.85
CA LYS A 7 -5.34 -15.25 -9.91
C LYS A 7 -4.24 -16.31 -9.70
N PRO A 8 -4.44 -17.56 -10.15
CA PRO A 8 -3.53 -18.68 -9.87
C PRO A 8 -2.10 -18.45 -10.37
N ILE A 9 -1.92 -17.70 -11.46
CA ILE A 9 -0.60 -17.33 -12.00
C ILE A 9 0.16 -16.43 -11.01
N VAL A 10 -0.54 -15.45 -10.43
CA VAL A 10 0.05 -14.52 -9.43
C VAL A 10 0.38 -15.29 -8.15
N MET A 11 -0.52 -16.17 -7.71
CA MET A 11 -0.28 -17.06 -6.56
C MET A 11 0.98 -17.89 -6.75
N LYS A 12 1.08 -18.60 -7.88
CA LYS A 12 2.23 -19.45 -8.20
C LYS A 12 3.53 -18.66 -8.22
N LYS A 13 3.56 -17.52 -8.93
CA LYS A 13 4.76 -16.68 -9.03
C LYS A 13 5.21 -16.14 -7.66
N THR A 14 4.27 -15.79 -6.79
CA THR A 14 4.57 -15.33 -5.42
C THR A 14 5.14 -16.48 -4.57
N GLN A 15 4.58 -17.68 -4.69
CA GLN A 15 5.08 -18.87 -3.98
C GLN A 15 6.47 -19.30 -4.48
N ASP A 16 6.71 -19.20 -5.79
CA ASP A 16 8.01 -19.50 -6.39
C ASP A 16 9.10 -18.53 -5.88
N GLU A 17 8.78 -17.23 -5.81
CA GLU A 17 9.68 -16.21 -5.23
C GLU A 17 10.00 -16.52 -3.76
N LEU A 18 8.97 -16.81 -2.95
CA LEU A 18 9.13 -17.15 -1.54
C LEU A 18 9.98 -18.41 -1.34
N ARG A 19 9.72 -19.47 -2.12
CA ARG A 19 10.44 -20.75 -1.99
C ARG A 19 11.90 -20.63 -2.42
N SER A 20 12.18 -19.77 -3.41
CA SER A 20 13.54 -19.47 -3.85
C SER A 20 14.34 -18.73 -2.78
N LEU A 21 13.75 -17.73 -2.12
CA LEU A 21 14.44 -16.88 -1.14
C LEU A 21 14.54 -17.51 0.26
N VAL A 22 13.43 -18.06 0.76
CA VAL A 22 13.32 -18.55 2.15
C VAL A 22 13.87 -19.98 2.28
N GLY A 23 13.83 -20.77 1.20
CA GLY A 23 14.31 -22.15 1.20
C GLY A 23 13.72 -22.98 2.35
N ASN A 24 14.59 -23.49 3.22
CA ASN A 24 14.24 -24.34 4.36
C ASN A 24 14.04 -23.57 5.69
N LYS A 25 14.16 -22.24 5.70
CA LYS A 25 14.03 -21.41 6.92
C LYS A 25 12.61 -21.49 7.53
N GLY A 26 11.61 -21.83 6.72
CA GLY A 26 10.24 -22.11 7.15
C GLY A 26 9.39 -20.87 7.48
N HIS A 27 10.02 -19.71 7.66
CA HIS A 27 9.36 -18.43 7.92
C HIS A 27 10.15 -17.28 7.27
N VAL A 28 9.47 -16.13 7.11
CA VAL A 28 9.99 -14.89 6.55
C VAL A 28 10.18 -13.89 7.69
N ASP A 29 11.36 -13.28 7.79
CA ASP A 29 11.63 -12.18 8.71
C ASP A 29 11.56 -10.82 7.99
N GLU A 30 11.59 -9.72 8.76
CA GLU A 30 11.53 -8.36 8.19
C GLU A 30 12.69 -8.05 7.23
N ASP A 31 13.87 -8.59 7.50
CA ASP A 31 15.05 -8.42 6.63
C ASP A 31 14.85 -9.08 5.25
N ASP A 32 14.13 -10.20 5.21
CA ASP A 32 13.85 -10.96 3.98
C ASP A 32 12.85 -10.21 3.08
N LEU A 33 11.99 -9.35 3.65
CA LEU A 33 10.97 -8.59 2.90
C LEU A 33 11.58 -7.66 1.85
N ASN A 34 12.80 -7.19 2.06
CA ASN A 34 13.49 -6.33 1.10
C ASN A 34 13.79 -7.05 -0.23
N GLN A 35 13.97 -8.37 -0.18
CA GLN A 35 14.29 -9.19 -1.35
C GLN A 35 13.03 -9.72 -2.06
N LEU A 36 11.88 -9.76 -1.38
CA LEU A 36 10.59 -10.22 -1.89
C LEU A 36 9.90 -9.15 -2.77
N HIS A 37 10.50 -8.87 -3.92
CA HIS A 37 10.09 -7.77 -4.80
C HIS A 37 8.71 -7.99 -5.42
N TYR A 38 8.41 -9.20 -5.90
CA TYR A 38 7.13 -9.51 -6.53
C TYR A 38 6.00 -9.52 -5.50
N LEU A 39 6.22 -10.08 -4.31
CA LEU A 39 5.27 -9.99 -3.20
C LEU A 39 4.93 -8.53 -2.86
N LYS A 40 5.94 -7.65 -2.81
CA LYS A 40 5.73 -6.21 -2.59
C LYS A 40 4.85 -5.58 -3.67
N CYS A 41 5.04 -5.96 -4.93
CA CYS A 41 4.17 -5.52 -6.03
C CYS A 41 2.73 -6.02 -5.88
N VAL A 42 2.54 -7.28 -5.46
CA VAL A 42 1.20 -7.86 -5.22
C VAL A 42 0.47 -7.09 -4.11
N VAL A 43 1.16 -6.75 -3.02
CA VAL A 43 0.58 -5.95 -1.92
C VAL A 43 0.20 -4.55 -2.42
N LYS A 44 1.10 -3.87 -3.13
CA LYS A 44 0.83 -2.53 -3.70
C LYS A 44 -0.37 -2.54 -4.64
N GLU A 45 -0.46 -3.53 -5.53
CA GLU A 45 -1.57 -3.64 -6.46
C GLU A 45 -2.89 -3.97 -5.75
N THR A 46 -2.83 -4.80 -4.69
CA THR A 46 -4.00 -5.08 -3.87
C THR A 46 -4.50 -3.80 -3.19
N LEU A 47 -3.60 -2.96 -2.66
CA LEU A 47 -3.97 -1.68 -2.07
C LEU A 47 -4.49 -0.68 -3.11
N ARG A 48 -3.98 -0.71 -4.35
CA ARG A 48 -4.49 0.11 -5.46
C ARG A 48 -5.92 -0.27 -5.83
N LEU A 49 -6.25 -1.56 -5.81
CA LEU A 49 -7.59 -2.06 -6.14
C LEU A 49 -8.57 -1.97 -4.97
N HIS A 50 -8.09 -2.21 -3.76
CA HIS A 50 -8.87 -2.31 -2.53
C HIS A 50 -8.26 -1.39 -1.49
N LEU A 51 -8.59 -0.10 -1.58
CA LEU A 51 -8.20 0.82 -0.53
C LEU A 51 -8.99 0.48 0.74
N PRO A 52 -8.33 0.35 1.90
CA PRO A 52 -9.00 0.09 3.17
C PRO A 52 -9.94 1.23 3.60
N GLY A 53 -9.89 2.40 2.95
CA GLY A 53 -10.88 3.46 3.10
C GLY A 53 -10.79 4.50 1.98
N PRO A 54 -11.91 5.16 1.62
CA PRO A 54 -11.95 6.19 0.58
C PRO A 54 -11.29 7.51 1.03
N LEU A 55 -11.30 7.78 2.33
CA LEU A 55 -10.79 9.01 2.94
C LEU A 55 -9.64 8.70 3.88
N LEU A 56 -8.58 9.50 3.80
CA LEU A 56 -7.57 9.55 4.85
C LEU A 56 -8.13 10.22 6.11
N VAL A 57 -7.46 9.97 7.23
CA VAL A 57 -7.71 10.70 8.48
C VAL A 57 -7.65 12.20 8.21
N SER A 58 -8.69 12.91 8.64
CA SER A 58 -8.79 14.37 8.50
C SER A 58 -7.55 15.04 9.08
N ARG A 59 -6.93 15.90 8.29
CA ARG A 59 -5.76 16.68 8.69
C ARG A 59 -6.19 18.10 9.01
N GLU A 60 -5.49 18.75 9.92
CA GLU A 60 -5.72 20.15 10.25
C GLU A 60 -4.50 20.98 9.84
N THR A 61 -4.74 22.14 9.22
CA THR A 61 -3.68 23.07 8.84
C THR A 61 -3.13 23.82 10.06
N ILE A 62 -1.80 23.81 10.19
CA ILE A 62 -1.10 24.43 11.33
C ILE A 62 -0.85 25.93 11.06
N ASN A 63 -0.49 26.25 9.82
CA ASN A 63 -0.10 27.59 9.39
C ASN A 63 -0.85 27.97 8.11
N HIS A 64 -0.88 29.28 7.83
CA HIS A 64 -1.37 29.79 6.56
C HIS A 64 -0.53 29.25 5.40
N CYS A 65 -1.18 28.69 4.38
CA CYS A 65 -0.53 28.23 3.16
C CYS A 65 -1.38 28.53 1.92
N LYS A 66 -0.73 28.58 0.76
CA LYS A 66 -1.39 28.79 -0.52
C LYS A 66 -1.33 27.50 -1.34
N ILE A 67 -2.47 26.95 -1.74
CA ILE A 67 -2.55 25.75 -2.59
C ILE A 67 -3.34 26.12 -3.84
N ASP A 68 -2.74 25.94 -5.02
CA ASP A 68 -3.35 26.23 -6.32
C ASP A 68 -3.97 27.64 -6.43
N GLY A 69 -3.32 28.62 -5.79
CA GLY A 69 -3.80 30.01 -5.75
C GLY A 69 -4.82 30.32 -4.65
N TYR A 70 -5.29 29.34 -3.89
CA TYR A 70 -6.21 29.51 -2.76
C TYR A 70 -5.47 29.67 -1.44
N ASP A 71 -5.88 30.66 -0.63
CA ASP A 71 -5.38 30.87 0.71
C ASP A 71 -6.10 29.95 1.71
N ILE A 72 -5.33 29.12 2.42
CA ILE A 72 -5.81 28.19 3.44
C ILE A 72 -5.31 28.67 4.80
N TYR A 73 -6.24 29.01 5.68
CA TYR A 73 -5.94 29.51 7.02
C TYR A 73 -5.75 28.36 8.03
N PRO A 74 -5.02 28.60 9.14
CA PRO A 74 -4.89 27.64 10.22
C PRO A 74 -6.24 27.10 10.73
N LYS A 75 -6.26 25.87 11.22
CA LYS A 75 -7.44 25.14 11.71
C LYS A 75 -8.44 24.71 10.63
N THR A 76 -8.08 24.85 9.36
CA THR A 76 -8.87 24.31 8.25
C THR A 76 -8.72 22.79 8.19
N GLN A 77 -9.84 22.06 8.16
CA GLN A 77 -9.86 20.61 7.96
C GLN A 77 -9.61 20.25 6.49
N VAL A 78 -8.67 19.34 6.28
CA VAL A 78 -8.26 18.86 4.96
C VAL A 78 -8.53 17.36 4.89
N ILE A 79 -9.38 16.99 3.96
CA ILE A 79 -9.72 15.59 3.66
C ILE A 79 -8.98 15.22 2.39
N VAL A 80 -8.16 14.18 2.46
CA VAL A 80 -7.46 13.63 1.29
C VAL A 80 -8.17 12.36 0.85
N MET A 81 -8.69 12.37 -0.37
CA MET A 81 -9.30 11.20 -1.00
C MET A 81 -8.19 10.42 -1.70
N LEU A 82 -8.00 9.14 -1.32
CA LEU A 82 -6.93 8.31 -1.90
C LEU A 82 -7.34 7.59 -3.19
N GLY A 83 -8.63 7.56 -3.54
CA GLY A 83 -9.13 6.97 -4.78
C GLY A 83 -10.59 7.32 -5.08
N LEU A 84 -10.89 7.51 -6.36
CA LEU A 84 -12.21 7.47 -6.99
C LEU A 84 -12.34 6.16 -7.76
#